data_AF-A0A0N4T9W1-F1
#
_entry.id   AF-A0A0N4T9W1-F1
#
_cell.length_a   1.000
_cell.length_b   1.000
_cell.length_c   1.000
_cell.angle_alpha   90.00
_cell.angle_beta   90.00
_cell.angle_gamma   90.00
#
_symmetry.space_group_name_H-M   'P 1'
#
loop_
_entity.id
_entity.type
_entity.pdbx_description
1 polymer ?
#
loop_
_entity_poly.entity_id
_entity_poly.type
_entity_poly.pdbx_seq_one_letter_code
_entity_poly.pdbx_strand_id
1 'polypeptide(L)'
;MGTKHEGGLFEHRTRYIILLLGWICLTSIFSNTIALNFTFICMTKPGSDHSTGELNYEQSEKSALLWALGFGTFIGVWPFNFLYLQYGARYVFFAAGFLSAFSTLVIPLTAYMGLIWFVAAR
;
A
#
# COMPACT_ATOMS: atom_id res chain seq x y z
N MET A 1 24.96 -33.01 -9.22
CA MET A 1 24.81 -31.99 -10.28
C MET A 1 24.35 -30.71 -9.61
N GLY A 2 25.05 -29.58 -9.54
CA GLY A 2 26.36 -29.17 -10.00
C GLY A 2 26.62 -27.81 -9.32
N THR A 3 27.71 -27.77 -8.56
CA THR A 3 28.57 -26.63 -8.15
C THR A 3 28.13 -25.18 -8.44
N LYS A 4 27.99 -24.36 -7.39
CA LYS A 4 28.76 -23.11 -7.27
C LYS A 4 28.88 -22.64 -5.80
N HIS A 5 29.98 -23.06 -5.16
CA HIS A 5 30.49 -22.47 -3.92
C HIS A 5 31.30 -21.22 -4.30
N GLU A 6 30.69 -20.04 -4.29
CA GLU A 6 31.41 -18.78 -4.46
C GLU A 6 30.62 -17.66 -3.76
N GLY A 7 30.97 -17.32 -2.51
CA GLY A 7 30.18 -16.31 -1.79
C GLY A 7 30.51 -15.96 -0.33
N GLY A 8 31.67 -16.35 0.22
CA GLY A 8 31.99 -16.13 1.64
C GLY A 8 32.07 -14.67 2.12
N LEU A 9 32.14 -13.68 1.20
CA LEU A 9 32.15 -12.23 1.51
C LEU A 9 30.89 -11.48 1.01
N PHE A 10 30.22 -12.01 -0.02
CA PHE A 10 29.00 -11.41 -0.57
C PHE A 10 27.76 -11.72 0.27
N GLU A 11 27.76 -12.82 1.03
CA GLU A 11 26.60 -13.23 1.84
C GLU A 11 26.22 -12.18 2.92
N HIS A 12 27.22 -11.57 3.56
CA HIS A 12 26.99 -10.45 4.49
C HIS A 12 26.44 -9.22 3.77
N ARG A 13 26.97 -8.87 2.58
CA ARG A 13 26.47 -7.70 1.80
C ARG A 13 25.06 -7.92 1.26
N THR A 14 24.71 -9.15 0.84
CA THR A 14 23.36 -9.46 0.36
C THR A 14 22.30 -9.29 1.43
N ARG A 15 22.61 -9.56 2.70
CA ARG A 15 21.70 -9.28 3.84
C ARG A 15 21.47 -7.78 4.02
N TYR A 16 22.48 -6.94 3.85
CA TYR A 16 22.30 -5.47 3.88
C TYR A 16 21.51 -4.96 2.69
N ILE A 17 21.72 -5.52 1.49
CA ILE A 17 21.00 -5.11 0.28
C ILE A 17 19.49 -5.39 0.42
N ILE A 18 19.10 -6.58 0.90
CA ILE A 18 17.68 -6.91 1.08
C ILE A 18 17.03 -6.11 2.22
N LEU A 19 17.78 -5.79 3.29
CA LEU A 19 17.29 -4.93 4.36
C LEU A 19 17.09 -3.49 3.87
N LEU A 20 18.04 -2.96 3.11
CA LEU A 20 17.99 -1.61 2.56
C LEU A 20 16.88 -1.48 1.51
N LEU A 21 16.76 -2.46 0.61
CA LEU A 21 15.67 -2.53 -0.37
C LEU A 21 14.31 -2.62 0.33
N GLY A 22 14.23 -3.42 1.40
CA GLY A 22 13.00 -3.55 2.18
C GLY A 22 12.62 -2.27 2.91
N TRP A 23 13.60 -1.55 3.45
CA TRP A 23 13.38 -0.26 4.08
C TRP A 23 12.90 0.79 3.07
N ILE A 24 13.50 0.82 1.87
CA ILE A 24 13.07 1.68 0.76
C ILE A 24 11.65 1.33 0.28
N CYS A 25 11.31 0.04 0.23
CA CYS A 25 9.97 -0.41 -0.16
C CYS A 25 8.92 -0.01 0.88
N LEU A 26 9.20 -0.26 2.17
CA LEU A 26 8.30 0.09 3.27
C LEU A 26 8.06 1.61 3.33
N THR A 27 9.11 2.42 3.21
CA THR A 27 8.97 3.89 3.24
C THR A 27 8.17 4.38 2.04
N SER A 28 8.36 3.80 0.84
CA SER A 28 7.57 4.15 -0.34
C SER A 28 6.09 3.83 -0.15
N ILE A 29 5.76 2.65 0.37
CA ILE A 29 4.37 2.23 0.62
C ILE A 29 3.71 3.15 1.65
N PHE A 30 4.42 3.45 2.75
CA PHE A 30 3.91 4.33 3.79
C PHE A 30 3.72 5.77 3.28
N SER A 31 4.65 6.27 2.47
CA SER A 31 4.55 7.59 1.82
C SER A 31 3.34 7.67 0.88
N ASN A 32 3.16 6.68 0.00
CA ASN A 32 2.00 6.61 -0.90
C ASN A 32 0.69 6.58 -0.11
N THR A 33 0.67 5.86 1.02
CA THR A 33 -0.49 5.76 1.89
C THR A 33 -0.87 7.11 2.52
N ILE A 34 0.12 7.89 2.97
CA ILE A 34 -0.09 9.26 3.48
C ILE A 34 -0.58 10.19 2.37
N ALA A 35 0.06 10.15 1.19
CA ALA A 35 -0.33 10.98 0.05
C ALA A 35 -1.79 10.75 -0.34
N LEU A 36 -2.23 9.49 -0.39
CA LEU A 36 -3.62 9.13 -0.68
C LEU A 36 -4.61 9.60 0.39
N ASN A 37 -4.23 9.58 1.67
CA ASN A 37 -5.06 10.11 2.75
C ASN A 37 -5.25 11.63 2.61
N PHE A 38 -4.23 12.34 2.14
CA PHE A 38 -4.32 13.76 1.81
C PHE A 38 -5.16 14.00 0.54
N THR A 39 -4.99 13.19 -0.51
CA THR A 39 -5.82 13.28 -1.72
C THR A 39 -7.30 13.14 -1.38
N PHE A 40 -7.66 12.21 -0.50
CA PHE A 40 -9.05 11.99 -0.11
C PHE A 40 -9.65 13.14 0.69
N ILE A 41 -8.85 13.81 1.54
CA ILE A 41 -9.36 14.98 2.27
C ILE A 41 -9.54 16.18 1.34
N CYS A 42 -8.70 16.29 0.30
CA CYS A 42 -8.70 17.37 -0.70
C CYS A 42 -9.64 17.16 -1.90
N MET A 43 -10.11 15.93 -2.16
CA MET A 43 -11.09 15.67 -3.21
C MET A 43 -12.51 16.00 -2.74
N THR A 44 -13.17 16.91 -3.45
CA THR A 44 -14.60 17.23 -3.30
C THR A 44 -15.37 16.56 -4.43
N LYS A 45 -16.51 15.92 -4.14
CA LYS A 45 -17.36 15.31 -5.18
C LYS A 45 -17.84 16.39 -6.17
N PRO A 46 -17.65 16.23 -7.50
CA PRO A 46 -18.18 17.16 -8.48
C PRO A 46 -19.68 16.92 -8.66
N GLY A 47 -20.51 17.64 -7.91
CA GLY A 47 -21.94 17.64 -8.11
C GLY A 47 -22.73 17.91 -6.84
N SER A 48 -22.85 19.19 -6.44
CA SER A 48 -24.17 19.83 -6.40
C SER A 48 -23.98 21.35 -6.41
N ASP A 49 -24.78 21.98 -7.24
CA ASP A 49 -24.91 23.42 -7.32
C ASP A 49 -25.25 24.07 -5.97
N HIS A 50 -24.81 25.31 -5.89
CA HIS A 50 -24.97 26.26 -4.82
C HIS A 50 -26.44 26.45 -4.39
N SER A 51 -26.87 25.86 -3.28
CA SER A 51 -28.02 26.33 -2.46
C SER A 51 -28.05 25.62 -1.09
N THR A 52 -27.62 26.36 -0.06
CA THR A 52 -27.91 26.13 1.37
C THR A 52 -27.40 24.82 1.99
N GLY A 53 -26.16 24.87 2.50
CA GLY A 53 -25.71 24.01 3.60
C GLY A 53 -24.98 22.73 3.18
N GLU A 54 -23.70 22.89 2.84
CA GLU A 54 -22.65 21.89 3.07
C GLU A 54 -22.96 20.47 2.57
N LEU A 55 -22.57 20.18 1.32
CA LEU A 55 -22.23 18.81 0.93
C LEU A 55 -20.94 18.42 1.66
N ASN A 56 -21.07 18.24 2.96
CA ASN A 56 -20.09 17.59 3.79
C ASN A 56 -19.95 16.17 3.25
N TYR A 57 -18.85 15.93 2.54
CA TYR A 57 -18.26 14.60 2.59
C TYR A 57 -17.96 14.37 4.08
N GLU A 58 -18.86 13.68 4.77
CA GLU A 58 -18.91 13.63 6.22
C GLU A 58 -17.52 13.28 6.74
N GLN A 59 -17.02 14.06 7.69
CA GLN A 59 -15.73 13.82 8.32
C GLN A 59 -15.64 12.37 8.87
N SER A 60 -16.80 11.76 9.16
CA SER A 60 -16.94 10.35 9.52
C SER A 60 -16.55 9.38 8.39
N GLU A 61 -16.90 9.64 7.13
CA GLU A 61 -16.56 8.75 6.01
C GLU A 61 -15.06 8.78 5.73
N LYS A 62 -14.45 9.97 5.81
CA LYS A 62 -13.00 10.14 5.65
C LYS A 62 -12.25 9.43 6.77
N SER A 63 -12.72 9.57 8.00
CA SER A 63 -12.10 8.91 9.15
C SER A 63 -12.32 7.40 9.14
N ALA A 64 -13.48 6.89 8.72
CA ALA A 64 -13.73 5.46 8.56
C ALA A 64 -12.73 4.82 7.60
N LEU A 65 -12.38 5.50 6.50
CA LEU A 65 -11.37 5.03 5.55
C LEU A 65 -9.96 4.98 6.18
N LEU A 66 -9.61 5.96 7.01
CA LEU A 66 -8.33 6.02 7.72
C LEU A 66 -8.18 4.87 8.73
N TRP A 67 -9.24 4.58 9.50
CA TRP A 67 -9.24 3.46 10.45
C TRP A 67 -9.23 2.11 9.74
N ALA A 68 -9.98 1.95 8.64
CA ALA A 68 -10.00 0.73 7.84
C ALA A 68 -8.60 0.36 7.29
N LEU A 69 -7.86 1.37 6.83
CA LEU A 69 -6.48 1.21 6.36
C LEU A 69 -5.52 0.73 7.47
N GLY A 70 -5.64 1.31 8.67
CA GLY A 70 -4.88 0.87 9.84
C GLY A 70 -5.23 -0.57 10.22
N PHE A 71 -6.52 -0.90 10.24
CA PHE A 71 -7.00 -2.24 10.55
C PHE A 71 -6.56 -3.29 9.51
N GLY A 72 -6.55 -2.92 8.22
CA GLY A 72 -6.04 -3.75 7.13
C GLY A 72 -4.55 -4.07 7.29
N THR A 73 -3.73 -3.11 7.73
CA THR A 73 -2.31 -3.35 8.03
C THR A 73 -2.15 -4.33 9.19
N PHE A 74 -2.94 -4.19 10.26
CA PHE A 74 -2.91 -5.13 11.40
C PHE A 74 -3.23 -6.56 10.97
N ILE A 75 -4.29 -6.74 10.18
CA ILE A 75 -4.66 -8.05 9.64
C ILE A 75 -3.60 -8.58 8.67
N GLY A 76 -3.04 -7.72 7.84
CA GLY A 76 -2.04 -8.07 6.82
C GLY A 76 -0.69 -8.50 7.39
N VAL A 77 -0.32 -8.05 8.59
CA VAL A 77 0.95 -8.45 9.24
C VAL A 77 1.02 -9.96 9.49
N TRP A 78 -0.10 -10.59 9.83
CA TRP A 78 -0.16 -12.04 10.10
C TRP A 78 0.18 -12.90 8.86
N PRO A 79 -0.53 -12.78 7.72
CA PRO A 79 -0.18 -13.52 6.52
C PRO A 79 1.17 -13.10 5.95
N PHE A 80 1.58 -11.83 6.12
CA PHE A 80 2.89 -11.37 5.66
C PHE A 80 4.03 -12.09 6.39
N ASN A 81 3.89 -12.30 7.71
CA ASN A 81 4.86 -13.06 8.49
C ASN A 81 4.95 -14.53 8.03
N PHE A 82 3.80 -15.16 7.77
CA PHE A 82 3.74 -16.52 7.24
C PHE A 82 4.36 -16.65 5.83
N LEU A 83 4.04 -15.70 4.94
CA LEU A 83 4.55 -15.69 3.57
C LEU A 83 6.07 -15.45 3.53
N TYR A 84 6.58 -14.63 4.46
CA TYR A 84 8.01 -14.40 4.63
C TYR A 84 8.77 -15.68 5.00
N LEU A 85 8.21 -16.53 5.86
CA LEU A 85 8.82 -17.79 6.27
C LEU A 85 8.84 -18.86 5.17
N GLN A 86 7.83 -18.89 4.29
CA GLN A 86 7.68 -19.90 3.24
C GLN A 86 8.34 -19.52 1.91
N TYR A 87 8.18 -18.28 1.44
CA TYR A 87 8.59 -17.87 0.08
C TYR A 87 9.90 -17.07 0.04
N GLY A 88 10.43 -16.68 1.21
CA GLY A 88 11.65 -15.88 1.33
C GLY A 88 11.48 -14.42 0.88
N ALA A 89 12.42 -13.57 1.31
CA ALA A 89 12.30 -12.11 1.18
C ALA A 89 12.15 -11.59 -0.26
N ARG A 90 12.72 -12.27 -1.26
CA ARG A 90 12.78 -11.75 -2.64
C ARG A 90 11.42 -11.56 -3.31
N TYR A 91 10.52 -12.52 -3.13
CA TYR A 91 9.21 -12.50 -3.78
C TYR A 91 8.24 -11.58 -3.05
N VAL A 92 8.34 -11.53 -1.73
CA VAL A 92 7.52 -10.69 -0.87
C VAL A 92 7.75 -9.21 -1.19
N PHE A 93 9.00 -8.77 -1.37
CA PHE A 93 9.30 -7.38 -1.72
C PHE A 93 8.81 -6.98 -3.12
N PHE A 94 8.95 -7.89 -4.10
CA PHE A 94 8.46 -7.62 -5.46
C PHE A 94 6.93 -7.53 -5.50
N ALA A 95 6.25 -8.48 -4.85
CA ALA A 95 4.79 -8.48 -4.76
C ALA A 95 4.26 -7.24 -4.02
N ALA A 96 4.88 -6.84 -2.91
CA ALA A 96 4.49 -5.65 -2.16
C ALA A 96 4.61 -4.36 -2.98
N GLY A 97 5.74 -4.17 -3.70
CA GLY A 97 5.93 -3.01 -4.56
C GLY A 97 4.95 -2.98 -5.74
N PHE A 98 4.73 -4.13 -6.39
CA PHE A 98 3.81 -4.25 -7.51
C PHE A 98 2.36 -3.99 -7.10
N LEU A 99 1.92 -4.57 -5.98
CA LEU A 99 0.57 -4.37 -5.46
C LEU A 99 0.32 -2.90 -5.08
N SER A 100 1.32 -2.22 -4.50
CA SER A 100 1.22 -0.80 -4.16
C SER A 100 1.11 0.09 -5.40
N ALA A 101 1.91 -0.19 -6.43
CA ALA A 101 1.84 0.53 -7.70
C ALA A 101 0.49 0.31 -8.41
N PHE A 102 0.01 -0.94 -8.42
CA PHE A 102 -1.27 -1.30 -9.00
C PHE A 102 -2.43 -0.57 -8.29
N SER A 103 -2.44 -0.60 -6.95
CA SER A 103 -3.46 0.09 -6.17
C SER A 103 -3.47 1.60 -6.42
N THR A 104 -2.30 2.22 -6.49
CA THR A 104 -2.17 3.66 -6.80
C THR A 104 -2.68 4.03 -8.19
N LEU A 105 -2.54 3.14 -9.17
CA LEU A 105 -3.02 3.34 -10.54
C LEU A 105 -4.54 3.16 -10.63
N VAL A 106 -5.11 2.23 -9.85
CA VAL A 106 -6.55 1.98 -9.79
C VAL A 106 -7.30 3.16 -9.15
N ILE A 107 -6.73 3.82 -8.13
CA ILE A 107 -7.37 4.92 -7.39
C ILE A 107 -7.93 6.06 -8.28
N PRO A 108 -7.16 6.71 -9.17
CA PRO A 108 -7.69 7.74 -10.07
C PRO A 108 -8.65 7.17 -11.13
N LEU A 109 -8.51 5.90 -11.53
CA LEU A 109 -9.41 5.23 -12.47
C LEU A 109 -10.80 4.95 -11.87
N THR A 110 -10.85 4.55 -10.60
CA THR A 110 -12.09 4.25 -9.88
C THR A 110 -12.92 5.48 -9.49
N ALA A 111 -12.39 6.70 -9.69
CA ALA A 111 -13.17 7.94 -9.56
C ALA A 111 -14.42 7.96 -10.46
N TYR A 112 -14.46 7.10 -11.49
CA TYR A 112 -15.57 7.00 -12.43
C TYR A 112 -16.56 5.83 -12.17
N MET A 113 -16.24 4.85 -11.30
CA MET A 113 -16.97 3.56 -11.22
C MET A 113 -17.45 3.12 -9.82
N GLY A 114 -17.08 3.81 -8.73
CA GLY A 114 -17.70 3.63 -7.41
C GLY A 114 -16.79 3.11 -6.27
N LEU A 115 -17.19 3.44 -5.04
CA LEU A 115 -16.42 3.42 -3.78
C LEU A 115 -16.09 2.03 -3.19
N ILE A 116 -16.84 0.98 -3.53
CA ILE A 116 -16.74 -0.35 -2.88
C ILE A 116 -15.55 -1.16 -3.41
N TRP A 117 -15.25 -1.07 -4.71
CA TRP A 117 -14.04 -1.66 -5.29
C TRP A 117 -12.76 -0.95 -4.82
N PHE A 118 -12.89 0.31 -4.40
CA PHE A 118 -11.79 1.16 -3.93
C PHE A 118 -11.20 0.71 -2.59
N VAL A 119 -12.06 0.22 -1.67
CA VAL A 119 -11.65 -0.27 -0.35
C VAL A 119 -11.04 -1.67 -0.42
N ALA A 120 -11.49 -2.50 -1.38
CA ALA A 120 -10.97 -3.85 -1.57
C ALA A 120 -9.64 -3.88 -2.35
N ALA A 121 -9.36 -2.86 -3.17
CA ALA A 121 -8.15 -2.79 -3.99
C ALA A 121 -6.96 -2.13 -3.27
N ARG A 122 -7.16 -1.55 -2.09
CA ARG A 122 -6.13 -0.86 -1.29
C ARG A 122 -5.53 -1.77 -0.22
#